data_AF-A0A932WAK9-F1
#
_entry.id   AF-A0A932WAK9-F1
#
_cell.length_a   1.000
_cell.length_b   1.000
_cell.length_c   1.000
_cell.angle_alpha   90.00
_cell.angle_beta   90.00
_cell.angle_gamma   90.00
#
_symmetry.space_group_name_H-M   'P 1'
#
loop_
_entity.id
_entity.type
_entity.pdbx_description
1 polymer ?
#
loop_
_entity_poly.entity_id
_entity_poly.type
_entity_poly.pdbx_seq_one_letter_code
_entity_poly.pdbx_strand_id
1 'polypeptide(L)'
;MKPLAMFFRFFLLVSSFFVLTQSAVARDHDDGEYLILQARYGTAERNVDVTQRLKKLARRDRTIYLSNDSLGIDPHPNRVKALRIYARTDRGDVRMFEYMEGDVIDGARFRSWDGGEWARDRSYRGAWEVESRWSSRDRDRGDWNQSRSERRASDSYDEGEYKILQARYGTEERNVDVTHTLKQLASADRRFRMGNASFGIDPHPNRVKTLRIFARGENGKIRVFEYREGSVVDGALFRGWSNGEWGQGEFYSGGWSGR
;
A
#
# COMPACT_ATOMS: atom_id res chain seq x y z
N MET A 1 -44.47 -62.07 -52.15
CA MET A 1 -44.33 -61.23 -53.37
C MET A 1 -45.17 -59.97 -53.19
N LYS A 2 -44.56 -58.81 -53.53
CA LYS A 2 -45.04 -57.40 -53.48
C LYS A 2 -44.96 -56.65 -52.12
N PRO A 3 -44.61 -55.34 -52.13
CA PRO A 3 -43.47 -54.82 -51.35
C PRO A 3 -43.71 -53.54 -50.53
N LEU A 4 -42.65 -53.15 -49.79
CA LEU A 4 -42.15 -51.80 -49.45
C LEU A 4 -43.01 -50.75 -48.69
N ALA A 5 -42.40 -50.22 -47.61
CA ALA A 5 -42.25 -48.80 -47.20
C ALA A 5 -42.33 -48.72 -45.66
N MET A 6 -41.23 -48.75 -44.90
CA MET A 6 -40.31 -47.63 -44.62
C MET A 6 -41.02 -46.31 -44.28
N PHE A 7 -41.20 -46.05 -42.99
CA PHE A 7 -41.17 -44.69 -42.43
C PHE A 7 -40.46 -44.73 -41.06
N PHE A 8 -39.19 -44.34 -41.08
CA PHE A 8 -38.42 -43.96 -39.89
C PHE A 8 -39.07 -42.72 -39.28
N ARG A 9 -39.57 -42.79 -38.04
CA ARG A 9 -39.92 -41.60 -37.26
C ARG A 9 -38.76 -41.26 -36.34
N PHE A 10 -38.08 -40.18 -36.70
CA PHE A 10 -37.04 -39.47 -35.97
C PHE A 10 -37.66 -38.89 -34.69
N PHE A 11 -37.29 -39.40 -33.51
CA PHE A 11 -37.56 -38.71 -32.24
C PHE A 11 -36.32 -37.88 -31.90
N LEU A 12 -36.37 -36.60 -32.28
CA LEU A 12 -35.38 -35.59 -31.92
C LEU A 12 -35.65 -35.17 -30.47
N LEU A 13 -34.96 -35.80 -29.51
CA LEU A 13 -34.92 -35.35 -28.12
C LEU A 13 -33.85 -34.25 -28.05
N VAL A 14 -34.25 -33.00 -28.30
CA VAL A 14 -33.42 -31.83 -28.04
C VAL A 14 -33.32 -31.68 -26.52
N SER A 15 -32.32 -32.35 -25.93
CA SER A 15 -31.90 -32.09 -24.56
C SER A 15 -31.28 -30.69 -24.53
N SER A 16 -32.07 -29.72 -24.09
CA SER A 16 -31.64 -28.34 -23.88
C SER A 16 -30.70 -28.32 -22.68
N PHE A 17 -29.41 -28.51 -22.94
CA PHE A 17 -28.36 -28.16 -21.97
C PHE A 17 -28.28 -26.63 -21.94
N PHE A 18 -29.01 -26.01 -21.02
CA PHE A 18 -28.70 -24.65 -20.58
C PHE A 18 -27.36 -24.70 -19.84
N VAL A 19 -26.27 -24.57 -20.60
CA VAL A 19 -25.01 -24.12 -20.02
C VAL A 19 -25.25 -22.67 -19.60
N LEU A 20 -25.64 -22.47 -18.35
CA LEU A 20 -25.45 -21.19 -17.68
C LEU A 20 -23.94 -20.98 -17.65
N THR A 21 -23.39 -20.39 -18.71
CA THR A 21 -22.14 -19.66 -18.59
C THR A 21 -22.44 -18.57 -17.58
N GLN A 22 -22.15 -18.83 -16.32
CA GLN A 22 -21.99 -17.78 -15.34
C GLN A 22 -20.90 -16.89 -15.92
N SER A 23 -21.32 -15.81 -16.57
CA SER A 23 -20.45 -14.67 -16.79
C SER A 23 -20.04 -14.25 -15.39
N ALA A 24 -18.87 -14.73 -14.95
CA ALA A 24 -18.15 -14.10 -13.89
C ALA A 24 -17.93 -12.67 -14.40
N VAL A 25 -18.78 -11.75 -13.93
CA VAL A 25 -18.50 -10.33 -14.01
C VAL A 25 -17.22 -10.17 -13.21
N ALA A 26 -16.09 -10.23 -13.91
CA ALA A 26 -14.84 -9.69 -13.41
C ALA A 26 -15.19 -8.23 -13.10
N ARG A 27 -15.42 -7.94 -11.81
CA ARG A 27 -15.57 -6.57 -11.33
C ARG A 27 -14.30 -5.86 -11.77
N ASP A 28 -14.45 -4.93 -12.69
CA ASP A 28 -13.41 -4.01 -13.12
C ASP A 28 -12.99 -3.24 -11.86
N HIS A 29 -11.87 -3.64 -11.24
CA HIS A 29 -11.37 -3.02 -9.99
C HIS A 29 -10.41 -1.86 -10.29
N ASP A 30 -10.49 -1.29 -11.50
CA ASP A 30 -9.45 -0.44 -12.09
C ASP A 30 -9.90 0.99 -12.43
N ASP A 31 -10.88 1.51 -11.68
CA ASP A 31 -11.45 2.87 -11.82
C ASP A 31 -10.58 4.01 -11.27
N GLY A 32 -9.27 3.79 -11.09
CA GLY A 32 -8.38 4.84 -10.60
C GLY A 32 -8.52 6.13 -11.43
N GLU A 33 -8.20 7.29 -10.86
CA GLU A 33 -8.27 8.54 -11.63
C GLU A 33 -7.00 8.72 -12.48
N TYR A 34 -5.87 8.17 -12.00
CA TYR A 34 -4.54 8.53 -12.48
C TYR A 34 -3.87 7.37 -13.24
N LEU A 35 -3.47 7.60 -14.49
CA LEU A 35 -2.61 6.69 -15.24
C LEU A 35 -1.14 6.98 -14.92
N ILE A 36 -0.42 6.01 -14.35
CA ILE A 36 1.00 6.18 -14.02
C ILE A 36 1.83 6.35 -15.31
N LEU A 37 2.70 7.37 -15.28
CA LEU A 37 3.68 7.66 -16.32
C LEU A 37 5.07 7.18 -15.92
N GLN A 38 5.50 7.55 -14.71
CA GLN A 38 6.84 7.26 -14.22
C GLN A 38 6.85 7.23 -12.70
N ALA A 39 7.70 6.38 -12.12
CA ALA A 39 7.98 6.38 -10.70
C ALA A 39 9.49 6.48 -10.48
N ARG A 40 9.93 7.41 -9.63
CA ARG A 40 11.36 7.57 -9.30
C ARG A 40 11.54 7.59 -7.78
N TYR A 41 12.58 6.91 -7.29
CA TYR A 41 12.86 6.74 -5.86
C TYR A 41 14.24 7.28 -5.49
N GLY A 42 14.33 8.04 -4.39
CA GLY A 42 15.60 8.55 -3.86
C GLY A 42 15.49 9.92 -3.22
N THR A 43 16.59 10.67 -3.25
CA THR A 43 16.67 12.08 -2.86
C THR A 43 16.78 12.98 -4.10
N ALA A 44 16.80 14.30 -3.87
CA ALA A 44 17.09 15.26 -4.92
C ALA A 44 18.45 14.99 -5.58
N GLU A 45 19.49 14.68 -4.78
CA GLU A 45 20.85 14.44 -5.29
C GLU A 45 21.01 13.06 -5.92
N ARG A 46 20.30 12.03 -5.42
CA ARG A 46 20.49 10.65 -5.90
C ARG A 46 19.19 9.87 -5.92
N ASN A 47 18.79 9.51 -7.13
CA ASN A 47 17.54 8.79 -7.37
C ASN A 47 17.62 7.88 -8.60
N VAL A 48 16.68 6.95 -8.67
CA VAL A 48 16.59 5.92 -9.71
C VAL A 48 15.15 5.79 -10.20
N ASP A 49 14.99 5.44 -11.47
CA ASP A 49 13.67 5.07 -12.01
C ASP A 49 13.28 3.68 -11.50
N VAL A 50 12.12 3.59 -10.85
CA VAL A 50 11.57 2.35 -10.28
C VAL A 50 10.26 1.96 -10.92
N THR A 51 9.88 2.56 -12.06
CA THR A 51 8.58 2.34 -12.73
C THR A 51 8.30 0.85 -12.97
N GLN A 52 9.30 0.13 -13.50
CA GLN A 52 9.16 -1.31 -13.77
C GLN A 52 9.09 -2.14 -12.49
N ARG A 53 9.77 -1.72 -11.43
CA ARG A 53 9.72 -2.41 -10.14
C ARG A 53 8.37 -2.20 -9.48
N LEU A 54 7.89 -0.97 -9.43
CA LEU A 54 6.57 -0.63 -8.89
C LEU A 54 5.47 -1.39 -9.65
N LYS A 55 5.57 -1.50 -10.98
CA LYS A 55 4.65 -2.30 -11.80
C LYS A 55 4.62 -3.78 -11.41
N LYS A 56 5.77 -4.36 -11.06
CA LYS A 56 5.84 -5.75 -10.60
C LYS A 56 5.18 -5.96 -9.23
N LEU A 57 5.28 -4.96 -8.35
CA LEU A 57 4.63 -4.99 -7.03
C LEU A 57 3.12 -4.81 -7.15
N ALA A 58 2.67 -3.84 -7.96
CA ALA A 58 1.27 -3.52 -8.14
C ALA A 58 0.43 -4.69 -8.69
N ARG A 59 1.03 -5.54 -9.54
CA ARG A 59 0.45 -6.81 -10.02
C ARG A 59 0.15 -7.84 -8.94
N ARG A 60 0.78 -7.71 -7.78
CA ARG A 60 0.65 -8.67 -6.68
C ARG A 60 -0.24 -8.10 -5.59
N ASP A 61 -0.04 -6.82 -5.28
CA ASP A 61 -0.59 -6.20 -4.09
C ASP A 61 -1.26 -4.88 -4.46
N ARG A 62 -2.51 -4.71 -4.00
CA ARG A 62 -3.23 -3.43 -4.12
C ARG A 62 -2.59 -2.34 -3.25
N THR A 63 -2.04 -2.74 -2.11
CA THR A 63 -1.45 -1.86 -1.11
C THR A 63 0.03 -2.20 -0.97
N ILE A 64 0.91 -1.22 -1.18
CA ILE A 64 2.36 -1.43 -1.13
C ILE A 64 2.96 -0.66 0.03
N TYR A 65 3.64 -1.39 0.92
CA TYR A 65 4.57 -0.78 1.88
C TYR A 65 5.86 -0.35 1.18
N LEU A 66 6.16 0.95 1.19
CA LEU A 66 7.31 1.54 0.52
C LEU A 66 8.58 1.38 1.37
N SER A 67 9.53 0.57 0.91
CA SER A 67 10.83 0.39 1.56
C SER A 67 11.93 0.09 0.53
N ASN A 68 13.18 0.13 0.97
CA ASN A 68 14.32 -0.28 0.12
C ASN A 68 14.20 -1.73 -0.31
N ASP A 69 13.68 -2.60 0.56
CA ASP A 69 13.49 -4.02 0.26
C ASP A 69 12.35 -4.23 -0.75
N SER A 70 11.23 -3.52 -0.60
CA SER A 70 10.14 -3.64 -1.57
C SER A 70 10.56 -3.12 -2.94
N LEU A 71 11.36 -2.06 -3.01
CA LEU A 71 11.92 -1.56 -4.26
C LEU A 71 13.19 -2.29 -4.72
N GLY A 72 13.81 -3.11 -3.87
CA GLY A 72 15.05 -3.83 -4.16
C GLY A 72 16.27 -2.93 -4.35
N ILE A 73 16.24 -1.69 -3.87
CA ILE A 73 17.31 -0.70 -4.05
C ILE A 73 17.30 0.36 -2.94
N ASP A 74 18.49 0.73 -2.45
CA ASP A 74 18.72 1.93 -1.63
C ASP A 74 19.56 2.94 -2.43
N PRO A 75 18.93 3.87 -3.17
CA PRO A 75 19.64 4.83 -4.00
C PRO A 75 20.44 5.84 -3.18
N HIS A 76 20.09 6.12 -1.92
CA HIS A 76 20.85 7.04 -1.08
C HIS A 76 20.86 6.55 0.38
N PRO A 77 21.86 5.74 0.75
CA PRO A 77 21.99 5.22 2.11
C PRO A 77 22.01 6.32 3.16
N ASN A 78 21.46 6.01 4.34
CA ASN A 78 21.39 6.91 5.50
C ASN A 78 20.65 8.23 5.25
N ARG A 79 19.81 8.29 4.21
CA ARG A 79 18.88 9.38 3.95
C ARG A 79 17.47 8.85 3.82
N VAL A 80 16.50 9.64 4.29
CA VAL A 80 15.09 9.41 4.01
C VAL A 80 14.89 9.67 2.52
N LYS A 81 14.31 8.70 1.83
CA LYS A 81 14.04 8.78 0.41
C LYS A 81 12.56 8.97 0.20
N ALA A 82 12.21 9.53 -0.95
CA ALA A 82 10.84 9.63 -1.38
C ALA A 82 10.65 8.88 -2.71
N LEU A 83 9.51 8.22 -2.84
CA LEU A 83 8.98 7.77 -4.12
C LEU A 83 8.11 8.89 -4.68
N ARG A 84 8.46 9.36 -5.88
CA ARG A 84 7.64 10.28 -6.66
C ARG A 84 7.00 9.52 -7.81
N ILE A 85 5.68 9.48 -7.83
CA ILE A 85 4.88 8.90 -8.90
C ILE A 85 4.31 10.06 -9.72
N TYR A 86 4.73 10.15 -10.98
CA TYR A 86 4.13 11.02 -11.97
C TYR A 86 3.01 10.25 -12.67
N ALA A 87 1.81 10.80 -12.64
CA ALA A 87 0.64 10.19 -13.25
C ALA A 87 -0.24 11.25 -13.90
N ARG A 88 -1.04 10.87 -14.89
CA ARG A 88 -1.93 11.81 -15.59
C ARG A 88 -3.39 11.46 -15.43
N THR A 89 -4.24 12.48 -15.47
CA THR A 89 -5.69 12.30 -15.59
C THR A 89 -6.08 11.97 -17.03
N ASP A 90 -7.36 11.67 -17.26
CA ASP A 90 -7.92 11.50 -18.62
C ASP A 90 -7.86 12.76 -19.46
N ARG A 91 -7.89 13.92 -18.82
CA ARG A 91 -7.76 15.23 -19.48
C ARG A 91 -6.32 15.55 -19.90
N GLY A 92 -5.36 14.73 -19.49
CA GLY A 92 -3.94 14.90 -19.78
C GLY A 92 -3.16 15.67 -18.71
N ASP A 93 -3.81 16.12 -17.64
CA ASP A 93 -3.15 16.87 -16.56
C ASP A 93 -2.21 15.94 -15.80
N VAL A 94 -0.94 16.34 -15.65
CA VAL A 94 0.06 15.57 -14.92
C VAL A 94 0.08 15.99 -13.45
N ARG A 95 -0.03 15.01 -12.56
CA ARG A 95 0.14 15.15 -11.10
C ARG A 95 1.35 14.36 -10.61
N MET A 96 1.97 14.88 -9.56
CA MET A 96 3.06 14.22 -8.83
C MET A 96 2.55 13.83 -7.44
N PHE A 97 2.69 12.55 -7.10
CA PHE A 97 2.42 12.02 -5.77
C PHE A 97 3.75 11.68 -5.10
N GLU A 98 3.96 12.20 -3.90
CA GLU A 98 5.15 11.93 -3.10
C GLU A 98 4.79 11.03 -1.91
N TYR A 99 5.55 9.95 -1.74
CA TYR A 99 5.46 9.00 -0.64
C TYR A 99 6.83 8.87 0.00
N MET A 100 6.93 9.08 1.31
CA MET A 100 8.18 8.92 2.06
C MET A 100 8.47 7.44 2.28
N GLU A 101 9.74 7.07 2.41
CA GLU A 101 10.15 5.74 2.86
C GLU A 101 9.41 5.36 4.16
N GLY A 102 8.77 4.19 4.17
CA GLY A 102 7.87 3.72 5.21
C GLY A 102 6.38 3.99 4.94
N ASP A 103 6.02 4.88 4.03
CA ASP A 103 4.62 5.15 3.71
C ASP A 103 3.95 3.97 2.99
N VAL A 104 2.62 3.94 3.06
CA VAL A 104 1.79 2.98 2.34
C VAL A 104 1.22 3.63 1.08
N ILE A 105 1.43 2.98 -0.05
CA ILE A 105 0.87 3.37 -1.34
C ILE A 105 -0.45 2.61 -1.53
N ASP A 106 -1.54 3.36 -1.63
CA ASP A 106 -2.85 2.82 -1.98
C ASP A 106 -3.03 2.84 -3.51
N GLY A 107 -2.99 1.66 -4.11
CA GLY A 107 -3.13 1.44 -5.55
C GLY A 107 -4.48 1.88 -6.12
N ALA A 108 -5.53 2.00 -5.29
CA ALA A 108 -6.88 2.34 -5.74
C ALA A 108 -6.99 3.70 -6.45
N ARG A 109 -5.99 4.56 -6.28
CA ARG A 109 -5.92 5.88 -6.94
C ARG A 109 -5.47 5.78 -8.39
N PHE A 110 -4.79 4.70 -8.75
CA PHE A 110 -4.12 4.54 -10.04
C PHE A 110 -4.87 3.56 -10.91
N ARG A 111 -5.01 3.90 -12.19
CA ARG A 111 -5.61 3.02 -13.20
C ARG A 111 -4.67 1.90 -13.56
N SER A 112 -5.28 0.76 -13.84
CA SER A 112 -4.55 -0.43 -14.27
C SER A 112 -3.47 -0.80 -13.27
N TRP A 113 -3.78 -0.68 -11.97
CA TRP A 113 -2.80 -0.88 -10.91
C TRP A 113 -2.26 -2.31 -10.95
N ASP A 114 -3.15 -3.30 -10.88
CA ASP A 114 -2.80 -4.70 -11.03
C ASP A 114 -2.64 -5.14 -12.50
N GLY A 115 -3.41 -4.55 -13.42
CA GLY A 115 -3.28 -4.82 -14.86
C GLY A 115 -1.93 -4.41 -15.46
N GLY A 116 -1.28 -3.39 -14.88
CA GLY A 116 0.01 -2.89 -15.32
C GLY A 116 0.00 -2.23 -16.69
N GLU A 117 -1.18 -1.84 -17.19
CA GLU A 117 -1.39 -1.08 -18.43
C GLU A 117 -1.04 0.42 -18.27
N TRP A 118 0.01 0.70 -17.51
CA TRP A 118 0.54 2.05 -17.34
C TRP A 118 1.09 2.56 -18.66
N ALA A 119 1.09 3.88 -18.84
CA ALA A 119 1.48 4.51 -20.08
C ALA A 119 2.80 3.92 -20.58
N ARG A 120 2.78 3.34 -21.79
CA ARG A 120 3.95 2.73 -22.45
C ARG A 120 4.97 3.78 -22.92
N ASP A 121 4.72 5.05 -22.64
CA ASP A 121 5.44 6.15 -23.21
C ASP A 121 6.81 6.30 -22.55
N ARG A 122 7.83 5.85 -23.28
CA ARG A 122 9.24 5.94 -22.89
C ARG A 122 9.78 7.37 -22.94
N SER A 123 8.96 8.36 -23.32
CA SER A 123 9.38 9.75 -23.51
C SER A 123 9.14 10.67 -22.32
N TYR A 124 8.34 10.27 -21.31
CA TYR A 124 8.15 11.10 -20.12
C TYR A 124 9.42 11.10 -19.26
N ARG A 125 10.18 12.19 -19.32
CA ARG A 125 11.36 12.46 -18.50
C ARG A 125 11.01 13.46 -17.41
N GLY A 126 10.27 13.02 -16.40
CA GLY A 126 10.03 13.86 -15.21
C GLY A 126 11.37 14.25 -14.58
N ALA A 127 11.70 15.53 -14.62
CA ALA A 127 12.86 16.10 -13.94
C ALA A 127 12.60 16.11 -12.43
N TRP A 128 13.59 15.70 -11.62
CA TRP A 128 13.50 15.78 -10.15
C TRP A 128 13.47 17.20 -9.62
N GLU A 129 13.92 18.13 -10.45
CA GLU A 129 14.06 19.55 -10.19
C GLU A 129 13.03 20.28 -11.08
N VAL A 130 11.79 20.34 -10.61
CA VAL A 130 10.90 21.43 -11.02
C VAL A 130 10.88 22.41 -9.86
N GLU A 131 11.58 23.50 -10.10
CA GLU A 131 11.78 24.67 -9.26
C GLU A 131 10.44 25.22 -8.72
N SER A 132 10.26 25.09 -7.41
CA SER A 132 10.07 26.18 -6.44
C SER A 132 9.67 27.56 -6.96
N ARG A 133 8.61 27.67 -7.78
CA ARG A 133 7.95 28.96 -8.02
C ARG A 133 6.45 28.84 -8.24
N TRP A 134 5.80 28.09 -7.34
CA TRP A 134 4.37 28.25 -7.06
C TRP A 134 4.24 28.86 -5.67
N SER A 135 3.63 30.04 -5.63
CA SER A 135 3.32 30.81 -4.43
C SER A 135 2.66 29.92 -3.39
N SER A 136 2.95 30.17 -2.10
CA SER A 136 2.46 29.43 -0.92
C SER A 136 0.94 29.50 -0.68
N ARG A 137 0.14 29.19 -1.70
CA ARG A 137 -1.30 28.97 -1.66
C ARG A 137 -1.52 27.69 -2.46
N ASP A 138 -2.29 26.74 -1.94
CA ASP A 138 -2.54 25.42 -2.52
C ASP A 138 -1.50 24.33 -2.12
N ARG A 139 -1.22 24.24 -0.82
CA ARG A 139 -0.97 22.93 -0.20
C ARG A 139 -2.32 22.29 0.10
N ASP A 140 -2.96 21.72 -0.91
CA ASP A 140 -4.05 20.76 -0.68
C ASP A 140 -3.44 19.43 -0.23
N ARG A 141 -2.98 19.43 1.03
CA ARG A 141 -3.11 18.24 1.88
C ARG A 141 -4.59 17.94 1.90
N GLY A 142 -4.97 16.77 1.36
CA GLY A 142 -6.35 16.32 1.28
C GLY A 142 -7.14 16.68 2.54
N ASP A 143 -8.07 17.61 2.35
CA ASP A 143 -9.05 18.07 3.32
C ASP A 143 -10.04 16.92 3.56
N TRP A 144 -9.83 16.21 4.67
CA TRP A 144 -10.71 15.14 5.11
C TRP A 144 -11.86 15.75 5.91
N ASN A 145 -12.86 16.28 5.21
CA ASN A 145 -14.16 16.54 5.82
C ASN A 145 -15.05 15.31 5.67
N GLN A 146 -15.00 14.41 6.66
CA GLN A 146 -15.98 13.33 6.81
C GLN A 146 -16.72 13.54 8.13
N SER A 147 -17.93 14.07 8.04
CA SER A 147 -18.96 13.80 9.03
C SER A 147 -20.04 13.00 8.32
N ARG A 148 -20.38 11.83 8.87
CA ARG A 148 -21.62 11.04 8.61
C ARG A 148 -21.53 9.74 7.78
N SER A 149 -20.39 9.04 7.79
CA SER A 149 -20.31 7.64 7.26
C SER A 149 -19.42 6.69 8.08
N GLU A 150 -19.31 6.90 9.39
CA GLU A 150 -18.33 6.24 10.26
C GLU A 150 -18.71 4.84 10.80
N ARG A 151 -19.81 4.22 10.36
CA ARG A 151 -20.26 2.92 10.92
C ARG A 151 -20.20 1.72 9.97
N ARG A 152 -19.72 1.89 8.74
CA ARG A 152 -19.55 0.78 7.78
C ARG A 152 -18.14 0.66 7.19
N ALA A 153 -17.24 1.60 7.51
CA ALA A 153 -15.85 1.60 7.04
C ALA A 153 -14.87 0.94 8.03
N SER A 154 -15.28 0.74 9.29
CA SER A 154 -14.42 0.16 10.35
C SER A 154 -13.99 -1.27 10.02
N ASP A 155 -14.87 -2.09 9.45
CA ASP A 155 -14.62 -3.52 9.26
C ASP A 155 -13.49 -3.79 8.26
N SER A 156 -13.39 -3.00 7.18
CA SER A 156 -12.33 -3.13 6.16
C SER A 156 -10.94 -2.68 6.65
N TYR A 157 -10.84 -1.86 7.70
CA TYR A 157 -9.55 -1.34 8.17
C TYR A 157 -8.86 -2.22 9.21
N ASP A 158 -9.61 -3.16 9.78
CA ASP A 158 -9.09 -4.17 10.69
C ASP A 158 -8.75 -5.49 9.97
N GLU A 159 -8.94 -5.56 8.65
CA GLU A 159 -8.67 -6.70 7.74
C GLU A 159 -7.26 -6.72 7.15
N GLY A 160 -6.30 -5.98 7.72
CA GLY A 160 -4.91 -6.01 7.24
C GLY A 160 -4.31 -7.43 7.17
N GLU A 161 -3.13 -7.59 6.57
CA GLU A 161 -2.53 -8.94 6.48
C GLU A 161 -1.72 -9.29 7.74
N TYR A 162 -1.26 -8.28 8.48
CA TYR A 162 -0.23 -8.44 9.53
C TYR A 162 -0.80 -8.21 10.93
N LYS A 163 -0.67 -9.19 11.81
CA LYS A 163 -1.03 -9.04 13.23
C LYS A 163 0.15 -8.47 14.00
N ILE A 164 -0.01 -7.30 14.63
CA ILE A 164 1.07 -6.68 15.43
C ILE A 164 1.35 -7.53 16.67
N LEU A 165 2.64 -7.78 16.94
CA LEU A 165 3.13 -8.44 18.15
C LEU A 165 3.80 -7.45 19.09
N GLN A 166 4.64 -6.57 18.53
CA GLN A 166 5.41 -5.61 19.30
C GLN A 166 5.75 -4.39 18.43
N ALA A 167 5.91 -3.24 19.07
CA ALA A 167 6.50 -2.06 18.45
C ALA A 167 7.61 -1.48 19.33
N ARG A 168 8.74 -1.13 18.71
CA ARG A 168 9.87 -0.47 19.38
C ARG A 168 10.27 0.81 18.66
N TYR A 169 10.65 1.83 19.41
CA TYR A 169 11.05 3.13 18.86
C TYR A 169 12.44 3.53 19.34
N GLY A 170 13.33 3.89 18.42
CA GLY A 170 14.68 4.36 18.75
C GLY A 170 15.73 4.02 17.71
N THR A 171 16.96 3.80 18.16
CA THR A 171 18.09 3.27 17.39
C THR A 171 18.45 1.87 17.89
N GLU A 172 19.42 1.23 17.25
CA GLU A 172 19.94 -0.06 17.70
C GLU A 172 20.49 0.01 19.13
N GLU A 173 21.19 1.09 19.45
CA GLU A 173 21.83 1.31 20.75
C GLU A 173 20.87 1.75 21.84
N ARG A 174 19.82 2.53 21.50
CA ARG A 174 18.80 2.97 22.46
C ARG A 174 17.43 2.99 21.83
N ASN A 175 16.55 2.16 22.37
CA ASN A 175 15.16 2.11 21.96
C ASN A 175 14.27 1.64 23.12
N VAL A 176 12.99 1.94 22.98
CA VAL A 176 11.96 1.67 23.99
C VAL A 176 10.81 0.91 23.35
N ASP A 177 10.15 0.06 24.15
CA ASP A 177 8.89 -0.57 23.73
C ASP A 177 7.79 0.50 23.73
N VAL A 178 7.11 0.65 22.59
CA VAL A 178 6.01 1.60 22.40
C VAL A 178 4.73 0.89 22.03
N THR A 179 4.62 -0.43 22.23
CA THR A 179 3.47 -1.24 21.79
C THR A 179 2.16 -0.71 22.36
N HIS A 180 2.14 -0.32 23.64
CA HIS A 180 0.96 0.23 24.28
C HIS A 180 0.59 1.61 23.73
N THR A 181 1.57 2.52 23.62
CA THR A 181 1.36 3.86 23.06
C THR A 181 0.91 3.80 21.60
N LEU A 182 1.51 2.93 20.80
CA LEU A 182 1.10 2.71 19.40
C LEU A 182 -0.33 2.20 19.33
N LYS A 183 -0.75 1.32 20.25
CA LYS A 183 -2.15 0.85 20.31
C LYS A 183 -3.11 2.01 20.59
N GLN A 184 -2.78 2.91 21.51
CA GLN A 184 -3.59 4.09 21.79
C GLN A 184 -3.70 5.02 20.56
N LEU A 185 -2.59 5.26 19.87
CA LEU A 185 -2.57 6.05 18.65
C LEU A 185 -3.40 5.40 17.53
N ALA A 186 -3.29 4.08 17.38
CA ALA A 186 -4.01 3.32 16.37
C ALA A 186 -5.53 3.31 16.58
N SER A 187 -5.97 3.26 17.85
CA SER A 187 -7.39 3.39 18.20
C SER A 187 -7.94 4.80 18.00
N ALA A 188 -7.09 5.83 18.05
CA ALA A 188 -7.51 7.21 17.83
C ALA A 188 -7.55 7.54 16.33
N ASP A 189 -6.53 7.15 15.58
CA ASP A 189 -6.34 7.53 14.19
C ASP A 189 -5.88 6.36 13.32
N ARG A 190 -6.46 6.26 12.12
CA ARG A 190 -6.01 5.31 11.09
C ARG A 190 -4.58 5.60 10.62
N ARG A 191 -4.23 6.88 10.55
CA ARG A 191 -2.93 7.36 10.07
C ARG A 191 -2.42 8.43 11.00
N PHE A 192 -1.14 8.36 11.35
CA PHE A 192 -0.51 9.43 12.12
C PHE A 192 0.91 9.67 11.62
N ARG A 193 1.39 10.90 11.82
CA ARG A 193 2.78 11.25 11.55
C ARG A 193 3.64 10.84 12.74
N MET A 194 4.61 9.97 12.51
CA MET A 194 5.41 9.39 13.57
C MET A 194 6.59 10.27 13.97
N GLY A 195 6.81 10.44 15.27
CA GLY A 195 8.02 11.07 15.83
C GLY A 195 8.01 11.12 17.37
N ASN A 196 8.98 11.82 17.98
CA ASN A 196 9.08 11.89 19.44
C ASN A 196 7.79 12.40 20.10
N ALA A 197 7.11 13.36 19.47
CA ALA A 197 5.86 13.93 19.98
C ALA A 197 4.71 12.91 20.01
N SER A 198 4.60 12.01 19.01
CA SER A 198 3.55 11.00 18.99
C SER A 198 3.74 9.96 20.09
N PHE A 199 4.99 9.66 20.48
CA PHE A 199 5.29 8.70 21.55
C PHE A 199 5.54 9.34 22.93
N GLY A 200 5.59 10.67 23.01
CA GLY A 200 5.92 11.40 24.23
C GLY A 200 7.34 11.19 24.74
N ILE A 201 8.25 10.65 23.92
CA ILE A 201 9.60 10.26 24.34
C ILE A 201 10.63 10.45 23.21
N ASP A 202 11.84 10.89 23.58
CA ASP A 202 13.03 10.83 22.75
C ASP A 202 14.01 9.78 23.34
N PRO A 203 14.05 8.55 22.81
CA PRO A 203 14.90 7.49 23.34
C PRO A 203 16.38 7.66 22.97
N HIS A 204 16.70 8.49 21.96
CA HIS A 204 18.08 8.73 21.54
C HIS A 204 18.25 10.14 20.96
N PRO A 205 18.51 11.15 21.80
CA PRO A 205 18.65 12.54 21.35
C PRO A 205 19.71 12.70 20.26
N ASN A 206 19.47 13.63 19.34
CA ASN A 206 20.36 13.97 18.22
C ASN A 206 20.67 12.79 17.27
N ARG A 207 19.79 11.79 17.23
CA ARG A 207 19.82 10.70 16.23
C ARG A 207 18.43 10.54 15.63
N VAL A 208 18.39 10.14 14.35
CA VAL A 208 17.15 9.77 13.68
C VAL A 208 16.72 8.42 14.21
N LYS A 209 15.48 8.33 14.69
CA LYS A 209 14.91 7.08 15.22
C LYS A 209 14.06 6.40 14.17
N THR A 210 13.85 5.11 14.39
CA THR A 210 12.96 4.28 13.61
C THR A 210 11.93 3.65 14.54
N LEU A 211 10.67 3.69 14.16
CA LEU A 211 9.64 2.81 14.69
C LEU A 211 9.73 1.48 13.95
N ARG A 212 10.01 0.40 14.69
CA ARG A 212 9.98 -0.97 14.19
C ARG A 212 8.74 -1.65 14.70
N ILE A 213 7.85 -2.05 13.80
CA ILE A 213 6.67 -2.85 14.11
C ILE A 213 6.96 -4.30 13.72
N PHE A 214 6.99 -5.17 14.71
CA PHE A 214 7.13 -6.61 14.55
C PHE A 214 5.72 -7.20 14.43
N ALA A 215 5.42 -7.78 13.28
CA ALA A 215 4.10 -8.31 13.00
C ALA A 215 4.18 -9.69 12.35
N ARG A 216 3.16 -10.51 12.58
CA ARG A 216 3.03 -11.85 12.02
C ARG A 216 2.07 -11.84 10.84
N GLY A 217 2.54 -12.31 9.68
CA GLY A 217 1.70 -12.53 8.52
C GLY A 217 0.86 -13.81 8.66
N GLU A 218 -0.08 -14.03 7.74
CA GLU A 218 -0.94 -15.23 7.73
C GLU A 218 -0.15 -16.55 7.66
N ASN A 219 1.01 -16.54 6.99
CA ASN A 219 1.92 -17.68 6.90
C ASN A 219 2.72 -17.95 8.19
N GLY A 220 2.43 -17.24 9.28
CA GLY A 220 3.11 -17.37 10.57
C GLY A 220 4.48 -16.71 10.65
N LYS A 221 5.01 -16.19 9.54
CA LYS A 221 6.34 -15.55 9.52
C LYS A 221 6.28 -14.16 10.13
N ILE A 222 7.33 -13.81 10.86
CA ILE A 222 7.54 -12.45 11.36
C ILE A 222 8.04 -11.56 10.23
N ARG A 223 7.41 -10.40 10.09
CA ARG A 223 7.83 -9.30 9.24
C ARG A 223 8.05 -8.07 10.10
N VAL A 224 9.14 -7.35 9.82
CA VAL A 224 9.45 -6.08 10.48
C VAL A 224 9.11 -4.96 9.52
N PHE A 225 8.31 -3.99 9.99
CA PHE A 225 8.01 -2.75 9.29
C PHE A 225 8.77 -1.61 9.96
N GLU A 226 9.43 -0.78 9.16
CA GLU A 226 10.32 0.28 9.62
C GLU A 226 9.84 1.65 9.16
N TYR A 227 9.44 2.50 10.10
CA TYR A 227 9.05 3.87 9.80
C TYR A 227 10.13 4.77 10.39
N ARG A 228 10.82 5.54 9.54
CA ARG A 228 11.78 6.54 10.03
C ARG A 228 11.04 7.77 10.57
N GLU A 229 11.64 8.44 11.54
CA GLU A 229 11.05 9.65 12.14
C GLU A 229 10.61 10.65 11.06
N GLY A 230 9.36 11.11 11.15
CA GLY A 230 8.73 12.00 10.18
C GLY A 230 7.84 11.31 9.12
N SER A 231 7.95 9.99 8.95
CA SER A 231 7.09 9.19 8.06
C SER A 231 5.65 9.09 8.59
N VAL A 232 4.71 8.78 7.69
CA VAL A 232 3.33 8.49 8.06
C VAL A 232 3.18 6.99 8.29
N VAL A 233 2.66 6.62 9.46
CA VAL A 233 2.24 5.24 9.73
C VAL A 233 0.79 5.12 9.28
N ASP A 234 0.51 4.13 8.44
CA ASP A 234 -0.85 3.79 8.00
C ASP A 234 -1.23 2.40 8.50
N GLY A 235 -2.33 2.34 9.25
CA GLY A 235 -2.87 1.12 9.83
C GLY A 235 -3.37 0.08 8.83
N ALA A 236 -3.56 0.43 7.56
CA ALA A 236 -4.18 -0.44 6.55
C ALA A 236 -3.50 -1.80 6.33
N LEU A 237 -2.23 -1.94 6.72
CA LEU A 237 -1.50 -3.21 6.63
C LEU A 237 -1.77 -4.15 7.82
N PHE A 238 -2.32 -3.63 8.92
CA PHE A 238 -2.33 -4.32 10.20
C PHE A 238 -3.74 -4.75 10.60
N ARG A 239 -3.86 -5.99 11.08
CA ARG A 239 -5.11 -6.52 11.63
C ARG A 239 -5.44 -5.91 12.96
N GLY A 240 -6.71 -5.59 13.14
CA GLY A 240 -7.21 -5.00 14.38
C GLY A 240 -6.51 -3.69 14.74
N TRP A 241 -6.18 -2.88 13.73
CA TRP A 241 -5.49 -1.61 13.93
C TRP A 241 -6.26 -0.71 14.91
N SER A 242 -7.54 -0.47 14.65
CA SER A 242 -8.37 0.42 15.47
C SER A 242 -8.88 -0.26 16.74
N ASN A 243 -9.25 -1.55 16.65
CA ASN A 243 -9.87 -2.28 17.75
C ASN A 243 -8.85 -2.82 18.78
N GLY A 244 -7.55 -2.76 18.48
CA GLY A 244 -6.49 -3.18 19.39
C GLY A 244 -6.38 -4.70 19.59
N GLU A 245 -6.99 -5.52 18.73
CA GLU A 245 -6.92 -6.99 18.70
C GLU A 245 -5.56 -7.50 18.18
N TRP A 246 -4.49 -6.92 18.72
CA TRP A 246 -3.12 -7.32 18.47
C TRP A 246 -2.83 -8.59 19.29
N GLY A 247 -1.73 -9.30 19.02
CA GLY A 247 -1.40 -10.61 19.62
C GLY A 247 -1.43 -10.61 21.15
N GLN A 248 -2.61 -10.79 21.76
CA GLN A 248 -2.78 -10.75 23.21
C GLN A 248 -1.94 -11.87 23.84
N GLY A 249 -0.84 -11.47 24.49
CA GLY A 249 0.12 -12.38 25.12
C GLY A 249 1.22 -12.95 24.20
N GLU A 250 1.19 -12.67 22.90
CA GLU A 250 2.25 -13.08 21.97
C GLU A 250 3.28 -11.97 21.82
N PHE A 251 4.35 -12.03 22.61
CA PHE A 251 5.47 -11.10 22.51
C PHE A 251 6.51 -11.62 21.53
N TYR A 252 7.09 -10.72 20.73
CA TYR A 252 8.27 -11.04 19.94
C TYR A 252 9.50 -11.09 20.85
N SER A 253 10.10 -12.27 21.04
CA SER A 253 11.24 -12.46 21.96
C SER A 253 12.61 -12.08 21.37
N GLY A 254 12.67 -11.64 20.11
CA GLY A 254 13.93 -11.33 19.43
C GLY A 254 14.45 -9.92 19.73
N GLY A 255 15.73 -9.71 19.41
CA GLY A 255 16.41 -8.42 19.63
C GLY A 255 15.94 -7.32 18.67
N TRP A 256 16.47 -6.11 18.84
CA TRP A 256 16.21 -5.00 17.91
C TRP A 256 16.45 -5.40 16.46
N SER A 257 17.49 -6.19 16.19
CA SER A 257 17.90 -6.66 14.85
C SER A 257 16.92 -7.62 14.16
N GLY A 258 15.86 -8.08 14.84
CA GLY A 258 14.90 -9.01 14.26
C GLY A 258 15.43 -10.44 14.07
N ARG A 259 16.55 -10.77 14.73
CA ARG A 259 17.17 -12.09 14.76
C ARG A 259 17.05 -12.74 16.14
#